data_AF-A0A7C3YH47-F1
#
_entry.id   AF-A0A7C3YH47-F1
#
_cell.length_a   1.000
_cell.length_b   1.000
_cell.length_c   1.000
_cell.angle_alpha   90.00
_cell.angle_beta   90.00
_cell.angle_gamma   90.00
#
_symmetry.space_group_name_H-M   'P 1'
#
loop_
_entity.id
_entity.type
_entity.pdbx_description
1 polymer ?
#
loop_
_entity_poly.entity_id
_entity_poly.type
_entity_poly.pdbx_seq_one_letter_code
_entity_poly.pdbx_strand_id
1 'polypeptide(L)'
;MWTSPLIFFIILLLLSSFCVADANKGQFPNRFVYIQTNLLVDQNIDRVLSIIAQAKHDGYNGIVIADSKFMRWDNLPSKYVDNAKKVRSACKEMNISFIPCVFPIGYSDDLLSRDVNLAEGLPVINAPFIVKDGKIYPDDAINIANPSFEEYSDNMPKGWSFLDQPGKIGFIDSEIKYDGKVSLRMQDIGINDLIHGHGRIHQRLKVRPFTYYHVSVMVKTENFESVNDTRIAVLAPNGPSLNHLNLRIDKTQDWKRVDITFNSLMFSEVNFYLGVWGGKGGKIWWDDLRIEPAGIVNIIRREGTPLVITNEDGKTVYEEGKDFDGAVDPKLGMVPWAGGYEVWHDQPIMTVPSGSRIKDGQKLLVSYYHPALIYDNVVMCCMSEPKVYDILKWQAKQVYENLNPDGYFMSHDEIRCQGWDLSCTRRNLTPGQILADNVKRCVDIIKEIDPNKPIYVWSDMFDPFHNAGKNGWYYLVKGENPWYGSWEGLDKTVIIANWNSDKNKRIDSMKHFSNRGHKQILAGYYDSNPSNIVSWLKDANSIDGIIGVMYTTWRSNYRDLGEFAKYGFQSH
;
A
#
# COMPACT_ATOMS: atom_id res chain seq x y z
N MET A 1 -71.97 18.31 19.75
CA MET A 1 -71.13 19.32 19.07
C MET A 1 -69.86 19.43 19.93
N TRP A 2 -68.77 18.72 19.66
CA TRP A 2 -67.77 18.95 18.58
C TRP A 2 -67.36 20.43 18.61
N THR A 3 -66.15 20.84 18.98
CA THR A 3 -64.83 20.40 18.48
C THR A 3 -63.66 20.68 19.45
N SER A 4 -62.61 19.89 19.30
CA SER A 4 -61.48 19.64 20.21
C SER A 4 -60.38 20.74 20.30
N PRO A 5 -59.61 20.80 21.41
CA PRO A 5 -58.34 21.54 21.50
C PRO A 5 -57.16 20.82 20.80
N LEU A 6 -57.41 19.67 20.14
CA LEU A 6 -56.40 18.85 19.47
C LEU A 6 -55.83 19.49 18.19
N ILE A 7 -56.49 20.50 17.62
CA ILE A 7 -56.11 21.10 16.33
C ILE A 7 -54.94 22.08 16.47
N PHE A 8 -54.78 22.73 17.63
CA PHE A 8 -53.70 23.72 17.81
C PHE A 8 -52.32 23.08 18.05
N PHE A 9 -52.27 21.88 18.61
CA PHE A 9 -51.01 21.13 18.82
C PHE A 9 -50.52 20.44 17.53
N ILE A 10 -51.42 20.06 16.63
CA ILE A 10 -51.07 19.43 15.34
C ILE A 10 -50.52 20.47 14.35
N ILE A 11 -50.97 21.73 14.42
CA ILE A 11 -50.47 22.80 13.54
C ILE A 11 -49.04 23.25 13.93
N LEU A 12 -48.68 23.24 15.22
CA LEU A 12 -47.30 23.55 15.64
C LEU A 12 -46.30 22.44 15.29
N LEU A 13 -46.71 21.16 15.32
CA LEU A 13 -45.89 20.01 14.91
C LEU A 13 -45.72 19.91 13.38
N LEU A 14 -46.69 20.41 12.61
CA LEU A 14 -46.57 20.55 11.16
C LEU A 14 -45.63 21.70 10.78
N LEU A 15 -45.69 22.85 11.48
CA LEU A 15 -44.81 24.00 11.20
C LEU A 15 -43.34 23.75 11.57
N SER A 16 -43.03 22.93 12.59
CA SER A 16 -41.65 22.50 12.86
C SER A 16 -41.11 21.48 11.84
N SER A 17 -41.99 20.76 11.14
CA SER A 17 -41.62 19.77 10.13
C SER A 17 -41.38 20.40 8.74
N PHE A 18 -41.98 21.56 8.45
CA PHE A 18 -41.75 22.29 7.20
C PHE A 18 -40.48 23.17 7.21
N CYS A 19 -39.98 23.60 8.36
CA CYS A 19 -38.74 24.39 8.41
C CYS A 19 -37.45 23.57 8.25
N VAL A 20 -37.47 22.25 8.48
CA VAL A 20 -36.28 21.40 8.28
C VAL A 20 -36.11 20.97 6.81
N ALA A 21 -37.20 20.96 6.04
CA ALA A 21 -37.19 20.60 4.62
C ALA A 21 -36.57 21.70 3.72
N ASP A 22 -36.59 22.98 4.14
CA ASP A 22 -36.03 24.08 3.35
C ASP A 22 -34.52 24.29 3.54
N ALA A 23 -33.92 23.83 4.65
CA ALA A 23 -32.50 24.05 4.94
C ALA A 23 -31.53 23.19 4.09
N ASN A 24 -32.00 22.12 3.45
CA ASN A 24 -31.18 21.22 2.62
C ASN A 24 -31.48 21.33 1.11
N LYS A 25 -32.33 22.26 0.68
CA LYS A 25 -32.68 22.42 -0.72
C LYS A 25 -31.46 22.88 -1.52
N GLY A 26 -31.06 22.09 -2.52
CA GLY A 26 -29.84 22.35 -3.30
C GLY A 26 -28.54 21.87 -2.65
N GLN A 27 -28.60 20.97 -1.66
CA GLN A 27 -27.42 20.29 -1.11
C GLN A 27 -27.36 18.82 -1.51
N PHE A 28 -26.14 18.28 -1.66
CA PHE A 28 -25.94 16.86 -1.92
C PHE A 28 -26.48 15.96 -0.80
N PRO A 29 -27.09 14.80 -1.10
CA PRO A 29 -27.60 13.89 -0.07
C PRO A 29 -26.50 13.21 0.75
N ASN A 30 -25.28 13.03 0.22
CA ASN A 30 -24.16 12.45 0.97
C ASN A 30 -23.06 13.49 1.21
N ARG A 31 -22.80 13.80 2.49
CA ARG A 31 -21.81 14.80 2.90
C ARG A 31 -21.00 14.22 4.03
N PHE A 32 -19.88 13.59 3.68
CA PHE A 32 -19.16 12.71 4.59
C PHE A 32 -17.83 13.29 5.05
N VAL A 33 -17.36 12.79 6.19
CA VAL A 33 -16.00 13.02 6.70
C VAL A 33 -15.30 11.67 6.80
N TYR A 34 -14.10 11.56 6.23
CA TYR A 34 -13.23 10.40 6.38
C TYR A 34 -12.36 10.54 7.64
N ILE A 35 -12.40 9.54 8.52
CA ILE A 35 -11.72 9.54 9.81
C ILE A 35 -10.85 8.29 9.94
N GLN A 36 -9.53 8.46 9.92
CA GLN A 36 -8.59 7.42 10.29
C GLN A 36 -8.26 7.56 11.77
N THR A 37 -8.46 6.51 12.55
CA THR A 37 -8.27 6.59 14.00
C THR A 37 -7.93 5.23 14.61
N ASN A 38 -7.46 5.27 15.86
CA ASN A 38 -7.28 4.09 16.70
C ASN A 38 -8.28 4.19 17.87
N LEU A 39 -9.37 3.42 17.79
CA LEU A 39 -10.46 3.38 18.77
C LEU A 39 -10.07 2.67 20.08
N LEU A 40 -8.89 2.04 20.16
CA LEU A 40 -8.38 1.48 21.42
C LEU A 40 -7.90 2.56 22.40
N VAL A 41 -7.60 3.76 21.89
CA VAL A 41 -6.99 4.87 22.64
C VAL A 41 -8.08 5.86 23.04
N ASP A 42 -8.31 6.04 24.34
CA ASP A 42 -9.42 6.85 24.85
C ASP A 42 -9.36 8.32 24.40
N GLN A 43 -8.16 8.91 24.34
CA GLN A 43 -7.98 10.28 23.85
C GLN A 43 -8.43 10.45 22.40
N ASN A 44 -8.30 9.41 21.58
CA ASN A 44 -8.78 9.43 20.20
C ASN A 44 -10.30 9.42 20.15
N ILE A 45 -10.97 8.82 21.12
CA ILE A 45 -12.43 8.80 21.18
C ILE A 45 -12.96 10.21 21.43
N ASP A 46 -12.40 10.94 22.38
CA ASP A 46 -12.81 12.33 22.64
C ASP A 46 -12.60 13.22 21.41
N ARG A 47 -11.50 13.01 20.69
CA ARG A 47 -11.24 13.68 19.42
C ARG A 47 -12.28 13.31 18.35
N VAL A 48 -12.60 12.02 18.18
CA VAL A 48 -13.60 11.56 17.21
C VAL A 48 -14.99 12.11 17.54
N LEU A 49 -15.39 12.13 18.81
CA LEU A 49 -16.66 12.70 19.25
C LEU A 49 -16.73 14.21 18.97
N SER A 50 -15.62 14.92 19.18
CA SER A 50 -15.51 16.35 18.83
C SER A 50 -15.64 16.58 17.33
N ILE A 51 -15.02 15.71 16.51
CA ILE A 51 -15.15 15.76 15.05
C ILE A 51 -16.60 15.48 14.63
N ILE A 52 -17.29 14.50 15.22
CA ILE A 52 -18.69 14.20 14.89
C ILE A 52 -19.58 15.39 15.23
N ALA A 53 -19.37 16.03 16.39
CA ALA A 53 -20.12 17.21 16.79
C ALA A 53 -19.88 18.38 15.82
N GLN A 54 -18.63 18.63 15.44
CA GLN A 54 -18.27 19.67 14.46
C GLN A 54 -18.85 19.35 13.08
N ALA A 55 -18.74 18.10 12.62
CA ALA A 55 -19.28 17.64 11.35
C ALA A 55 -20.81 17.84 11.33
N LYS A 56 -21.51 17.51 12.40
CA LYS A 56 -22.95 17.76 12.52
C LYS A 56 -23.28 19.24 12.46
N HIS A 57 -22.55 20.08 13.19
CA HIS A 57 -22.71 21.53 13.19
C HIS A 57 -22.52 22.11 11.78
N ASP A 58 -21.51 21.64 11.05
CA ASP A 58 -21.16 22.13 9.71
C ASP A 58 -22.06 21.54 8.60
N GLY A 59 -22.98 20.63 8.94
CA GLY A 59 -24.00 20.09 8.03
C GLY A 59 -23.64 18.76 7.36
N TYR A 60 -22.53 18.12 7.74
CA TYR A 60 -22.23 16.75 7.34
C TYR A 60 -23.27 15.78 7.92
N ASN A 61 -23.47 14.65 7.25
CA ASN A 61 -24.48 13.66 7.61
C ASN A 61 -23.97 12.22 7.67
N GLY A 62 -22.66 12.02 7.53
CA GLY A 62 -22.03 10.71 7.68
C GLY A 62 -20.55 10.82 8.00
N ILE A 63 -20.03 9.78 8.64
CA ILE A 63 -18.60 9.55 8.78
C ILE A 63 -18.24 8.22 8.14
N VAL A 64 -17.14 8.22 7.39
CA VAL A 64 -16.43 7.00 6.98
C VAL A 64 -15.28 6.82 7.96
N ILE A 65 -15.25 5.70 8.67
CA ILE A 65 -14.26 5.47 9.73
C ILE A 65 -13.36 4.29 9.41
N ALA A 66 -12.05 4.52 9.41
CA ALA A 66 -11.02 3.52 9.23
C ALA A 66 -10.28 3.28 10.54
N ASP A 67 -10.33 2.04 11.02
CA ASP A 67 -9.50 1.53 12.11
C ASP A 67 -9.04 0.11 11.77
N SER A 68 -7.73 -0.12 11.82
CA SER A 68 -7.11 -1.43 11.61
C SER A 68 -7.70 -2.54 12.47
N LYS A 69 -8.20 -2.19 13.65
CA LYS A 69 -8.73 -3.12 14.65
C LYS A 69 -10.08 -3.71 14.28
N PHE A 70 -10.73 -3.24 13.21
CA PHE A 70 -11.86 -3.96 12.63
C PHE A 70 -11.50 -5.36 12.14
N MET A 71 -10.21 -5.70 12.00
CA MET A 71 -9.74 -7.06 11.69
C MET A 71 -9.31 -7.88 12.93
N ARG A 72 -9.48 -7.35 14.14
CA ARG A 72 -8.90 -7.92 15.38
C ARG A 72 -9.88 -7.99 16.55
N TRP A 73 -11.19 -7.99 16.29
CA TRP A 73 -12.26 -8.01 17.30
C TRP A 73 -12.09 -9.09 18.38
N ASP A 74 -11.54 -10.25 18.03
CA ASP A 74 -11.33 -11.42 18.88
C ASP A 74 -10.05 -11.39 19.74
N ASN A 75 -9.17 -10.41 19.52
CA ASN A 75 -7.87 -10.29 20.18
C ASN A 75 -7.63 -8.88 20.76
N LEU A 76 -8.71 -8.19 21.14
CA LEU A 76 -8.63 -6.85 21.72
C LEU A 76 -9.31 -6.83 23.10
N PRO A 77 -8.83 -5.97 24.03
CA PRO A 77 -9.49 -5.83 25.33
C PRO A 77 -10.92 -5.27 25.17
N SER A 78 -11.82 -5.60 26.10
CA SER A 78 -13.24 -5.18 26.05
C SER A 78 -13.44 -3.68 25.84
N LYS A 79 -12.53 -2.85 26.39
CA LYS A 79 -12.54 -1.40 26.23
C LYS A 79 -12.57 -0.94 24.76
N TYR A 80 -11.95 -1.70 23.85
CA TYR A 80 -12.00 -1.38 22.42
C TYR A 80 -13.43 -1.47 21.88
N VAL A 81 -14.15 -2.53 22.24
CA VAL A 81 -15.54 -2.73 21.83
C VAL A 81 -16.42 -1.64 22.44
N ASP A 82 -16.20 -1.29 23.71
CA ASP A 82 -16.92 -0.21 24.39
C ASP A 82 -16.70 1.14 23.70
N ASN A 83 -15.46 1.45 23.34
CA ASN A 83 -15.09 2.67 22.63
C ASN A 83 -15.71 2.73 21.22
N ALA A 84 -15.66 1.63 20.47
CA ALA A 84 -16.29 1.56 19.15
C ALA A 84 -17.81 1.75 19.24
N LYS A 85 -18.46 1.15 20.24
CA LYS A 85 -19.89 1.35 20.53
C LYS A 85 -20.20 2.78 20.97
N LYS A 86 -19.33 3.43 21.74
CA LYS A 86 -19.48 4.84 22.14
C LYS A 86 -19.52 5.77 20.92
N VAL A 87 -18.61 5.57 19.96
CA VAL A 87 -18.61 6.34 18.69
C VAL A 87 -19.88 6.06 17.89
N ARG A 88 -20.29 4.78 17.77
CA ARG A 88 -21.53 4.40 17.08
C ARG A 88 -22.78 5.05 17.72
N SER A 89 -22.86 5.06 19.05
CA SER A 89 -23.97 5.69 19.77
C SER A 89 -24.03 7.20 19.53
N ALA A 90 -22.89 7.89 19.58
CA ALA A 90 -22.83 9.32 19.27
C ALA A 90 -23.31 9.64 17.84
N CYS A 91 -22.93 8.82 16.86
CA CYS A 91 -23.46 8.92 15.50
C CYS A 91 -24.99 8.79 15.45
N LYS A 92 -25.57 7.82 16.16
CA LYS A 92 -27.04 7.65 16.24
C LYS A 92 -27.72 8.86 16.89
N GLU A 93 -27.20 9.32 18.02
CA GLU A 93 -27.75 10.47 18.76
C GLU A 93 -27.73 11.76 17.92
N MET A 94 -26.69 11.96 17.11
CA MET A 94 -26.55 13.14 16.25
C MET A 94 -27.15 12.97 14.84
N ASN A 95 -27.76 11.81 14.54
CA ASN A 95 -28.24 11.45 13.21
C ASN A 95 -27.17 11.65 12.12
N ILE A 96 -26.01 11.02 12.36
CA ILE A 96 -24.86 10.92 11.45
C ILE A 96 -24.70 9.45 11.06
N SER A 97 -24.66 9.16 9.77
CA SER A 97 -24.40 7.80 9.28
C SER A 97 -23.02 7.30 9.71
N PHE A 98 -22.95 6.08 10.24
CA PHE A 98 -21.71 5.41 10.62
C PHE A 98 -21.32 4.37 9.55
N ILE A 99 -20.23 4.61 8.83
CA ILE A 99 -19.79 3.79 7.69
C ILE A 99 -18.36 3.28 7.96
N PRO A 100 -18.18 2.06 8.50
CA PRO A 100 -16.86 1.48 8.73
C PRO A 100 -16.18 1.06 7.42
N CYS A 101 -14.87 1.28 7.35
CA CYS A 101 -14.02 0.69 6.33
C CYS A 101 -13.84 -0.82 6.59
N VAL A 102 -14.03 -1.62 5.56
CA VAL A 102 -13.86 -3.08 5.57
C VAL A 102 -13.06 -3.52 4.35
N PHE A 103 -12.58 -4.76 4.40
CA PHE A 103 -11.85 -5.40 3.31
C PHE A 103 -10.59 -4.64 2.88
N PRO A 104 -9.56 -4.62 3.75
CA PRO A 104 -8.31 -3.91 3.49
C PRO A 104 -7.46 -4.65 2.44
N ILE A 105 -7.86 -4.61 1.17
CA ILE A 105 -7.15 -5.32 0.10
C ILE A 105 -5.89 -4.56 -0.33
N GLY A 106 -5.99 -3.23 -0.47
CA GLY A 106 -4.87 -2.35 -0.83
C GLY A 106 -3.78 -2.18 0.20
N TYR A 107 -4.12 -2.45 1.46
CA TYR A 107 -3.26 -2.28 2.63
C TYR A 107 -3.52 -3.49 3.54
N SER A 108 -3.02 -4.67 3.14
CA SER A 108 -3.47 -5.95 3.70
C SER A 108 -2.87 -6.30 5.06
N ASP A 109 -2.00 -5.48 5.64
CA ASP A 109 -1.36 -5.70 6.93
C ASP A 109 -2.33 -6.21 8.01
N ASP A 110 -3.52 -5.62 8.09
CA ASP A 110 -4.53 -6.02 9.07
C ASP A 110 -5.11 -7.40 8.79
N LEU A 111 -5.37 -7.73 7.53
CA LEU A 111 -5.79 -9.08 7.13
C LEU A 111 -4.68 -10.09 7.40
N LEU A 112 -3.45 -9.75 7.05
CA LEU A 112 -2.26 -10.58 7.20
C LEU A 112 -1.88 -10.79 8.66
N SER A 113 -2.31 -9.91 9.58
CA SER A 113 -2.19 -10.14 11.01
C SER A 113 -2.94 -11.38 11.51
N ARG A 114 -3.90 -11.89 10.73
CA ARG A 114 -4.63 -13.14 11.03
C ARG A 114 -3.99 -14.37 10.39
N ASP A 115 -3.31 -14.19 9.26
CA ASP A 115 -2.51 -15.23 8.61
C ASP A 115 -1.52 -14.60 7.63
N VAL A 116 -0.25 -14.56 8.03
CA VAL A 116 0.86 -13.98 7.27
C VAL A 116 1.13 -14.72 5.96
N ASN A 117 0.71 -15.98 5.86
CA ASN A 117 0.87 -16.79 4.66
C ASN A 117 -0.18 -16.45 3.60
N LEU A 118 -1.08 -15.47 3.79
CA LEU A 118 -2.02 -15.04 2.75
C LEU A 118 -1.48 -13.90 1.87
N ALA A 119 -0.25 -13.44 2.10
CA ALA A 119 0.37 -12.41 1.28
C ALA A 119 0.55 -12.89 -0.18
N GLU A 120 0.41 -11.99 -1.16
CA GLU A 120 0.77 -12.26 -2.55
C GLU A 120 2.26 -12.64 -2.63
N GLY A 121 2.56 -13.76 -3.29
CA GLY A 121 3.92 -14.28 -3.40
C GLY A 121 4.61 -13.90 -4.70
N LEU A 122 5.70 -13.14 -4.62
CA LEU A 122 6.66 -13.05 -5.70
C LEU A 122 7.48 -14.35 -5.77
N PRO A 123 7.56 -15.02 -6.93
CA PRO A 123 8.26 -16.29 -7.05
C PRO A 123 9.77 -16.08 -7.04
N VAL A 124 10.45 -16.98 -6.34
CA VAL A 124 11.87 -17.27 -6.49
C VAL A 124 11.98 -18.66 -7.07
N ILE A 125 12.62 -18.80 -8.22
CA ILE A 125 12.63 -20.03 -9.01
C ILE A 125 14.06 -20.54 -9.13
N ASN A 126 14.29 -21.74 -8.58
CA ASN A 126 15.55 -22.47 -8.66
C ASN A 126 16.75 -21.60 -8.24
N ALA A 127 16.61 -20.82 -7.17
CA ALA A 127 17.71 -20.03 -6.64
C ALA A 127 18.85 -20.95 -6.20
N PRO A 128 20.12 -20.66 -6.55
CA PRO A 128 21.27 -21.44 -6.12
C PRO A 128 21.51 -21.35 -4.62
N PHE A 129 21.69 -22.51 -3.99
CA PHE A 129 22.13 -22.64 -2.59
C PHE A 129 23.25 -23.68 -2.49
N ILE A 130 24.06 -23.60 -1.44
CA ILE A 130 25.15 -24.52 -1.14
C ILE A 130 25.07 -24.99 0.32
N VAL A 131 25.39 -26.25 0.55
CA VAL A 131 25.50 -26.80 1.91
C VAL A 131 26.91 -26.60 2.44
N LYS A 132 27.02 -25.98 3.62
CA LYS A 132 28.28 -25.80 4.36
C LYS A 132 28.03 -26.01 5.84
N ASP A 133 28.85 -26.86 6.46
CA ASP A 133 28.78 -27.21 7.88
C ASP A 133 27.36 -27.66 8.31
N GLY A 134 26.70 -28.44 7.45
CA GLY A 134 25.33 -28.94 7.70
C GLY A 134 24.23 -27.88 7.64
N LYS A 135 24.51 -26.71 7.07
CA LYS A 135 23.55 -25.61 6.86
C LYS A 135 23.45 -25.27 5.38
N ILE A 136 22.28 -24.80 4.95
CA ILE A 136 22.00 -24.46 3.56
C ILE A 136 22.03 -22.93 3.41
N TYR A 137 22.96 -22.42 2.60
CA TYR A 137 23.19 -20.99 2.38
C TYR A 137 22.92 -20.60 0.92
N PRO A 138 22.45 -19.37 0.64
CA PRO A 138 22.37 -18.87 -0.73
C PRO A 138 23.75 -18.82 -1.39
N ASP A 139 23.82 -19.11 -2.69
CA ASP A 139 25.07 -19.19 -3.48
C ASP A 139 24.92 -18.48 -4.83
N ASP A 140 24.32 -17.29 -4.84
CA ASP A 140 24.00 -16.53 -6.07
C ASP A 140 24.55 -15.10 -6.04
N ALA A 141 25.88 -14.98 -5.91
CA ALA A 141 26.53 -13.68 -5.83
C ALA A 141 26.30 -12.85 -7.12
N ILE A 142 25.78 -11.63 -6.97
CA ILE A 142 25.72 -10.65 -8.06
C ILE A 142 27.09 -9.99 -8.21
N ASN A 143 27.55 -9.88 -9.45
CA ASN A 143 28.74 -9.10 -9.76
C ASN A 143 28.40 -7.61 -9.93
N ILE A 144 28.73 -6.81 -8.92
CA ILE A 144 28.75 -5.34 -9.01
C ILE A 144 30.21 -4.87 -9.06
N ALA A 145 30.54 -4.04 -10.04
CA ALA A 145 31.88 -3.50 -10.18
C ALA A 145 32.13 -2.38 -9.17
N ASN A 146 33.27 -2.47 -8.46
CA ASN A 146 33.78 -1.44 -7.57
C ASN A 146 32.72 -0.87 -6.59
N PRO A 147 32.08 -1.73 -5.76
CA PRO A 147 31.03 -1.30 -4.86
C PRO A 147 31.53 -0.43 -3.70
N SER A 148 32.84 -0.48 -3.39
CA SER A 148 33.49 0.38 -2.39
C SER A 148 33.97 1.72 -2.95
N PHE A 149 33.85 1.95 -4.26
CA PHE A 149 34.34 3.16 -4.96
C PHE A 149 35.86 3.41 -4.91
N GLU A 150 36.63 2.50 -4.32
CA GLU A 150 38.09 2.61 -4.10
C GLU A 150 38.90 2.78 -5.39
N GLU A 151 38.42 2.22 -6.50
CA GLU A 151 39.05 2.40 -7.80
C GLU A 151 38.42 3.55 -8.56
N TYR A 152 39.13 4.66 -8.76
CA TYR A 152 38.57 5.83 -9.43
C TYR A 152 39.58 6.55 -10.33
N SER A 153 39.07 7.43 -11.19
CA SER A 153 39.83 8.46 -11.91
C SER A 153 39.14 9.79 -11.68
N ASP A 154 39.86 10.76 -11.13
CA ASP A 154 39.32 12.04 -10.65
C ASP A 154 38.13 11.82 -9.68
N ASN A 155 36.91 12.15 -10.09
CA ASN A 155 35.71 11.96 -9.29
C ASN A 155 34.80 10.83 -9.82
N MET A 156 35.30 9.98 -10.72
CA MET A 156 34.53 8.91 -11.35
C MET A 156 35.01 7.53 -10.88
N PRO A 157 34.19 6.77 -10.12
CA PRO A 157 34.45 5.36 -9.83
C PRO A 157 34.58 4.51 -11.11
N LYS A 158 35.63 3.70 -11.23
CA LYS A 158 35.80 2.74 -12.32
C LYS A 158 34.70 1.67 -12.29
N GLY A 159 34.29 1.20 -13.48
CA GLY A 159 33.27 0.16 -13.64
C GLY A 159 31.81 0.66 -13.55
N TRP A 160 31.58 1.84 -12.97
CA TRP A 160 30.28 2.49 -13.00
C TRP A 160 30.02 3.12 -14.36
N SER A 161 28.80 2.97 -14.88
CA SER A 161 28.44 3.41 -16.24
C SER A 161 28.25 4.92 -16.33
N PHE A 162 27.87 5.55 -15.21
CA PHE A 162 27.50 6.96 -15.16
C PHE A 162 27.54 7.49 -13.73
N LEU A 163 27.91 8.76 -13.60
CA LEU A 163 27.77 9.60 -12.40
C LEU A 163 27.35 11.00 -12.87
N ASP A 164 26.33 11.59 -12.25
CA ASP A 164 25.91 12.96 -12.53
C ASP A 164 27.05 13.93 -12.19
N GLN A 165 27.56 14.64 -13.21
CA GLN A 165 28.56 15.72 -13.13
C GLN A 165 29.72 15.48 -12.13
N PRO A 166 30.64 14.53 -12.40
CA PRO A 166 31.79 14.27 -11.52
C PRO A 166 32.62 15.54 -11.29
N GLY A 167 32.95 15.83 -10.03
CA GLY A 167 33.68 17.03 -9.61
C GLY A 167 32.81 18.29 -9.47
N LYS A 168 31.49 18.20 -9.69
CA LYS A 168 30.53 19.27 -9.42
C LYS A 168 29.38 18.82 -8.52
N ILE A 169 28.82 17.64 -8.80
CA ILE A 169 27.78 17.02 -7.99
C ILE A 169 28.35 15.82 -7.26
N GLY A 170 28.87 14.84 -8.00
CA GLY A 170 29.50 13.64 -7.45
C GLY A 170 30.99 13.82 -7.19
N PHE A 171 31.45 13.40 -6.02
CA PHE A 171 32.85 13.52 -5.60
C PHE A 171 33.32 12.23 -4.94
N ILE A 172 34.60 11.89 -5.16
CA ILE A 172 35.28 10.90 -4.35
C ILE A 172 35.84 11.62 -3.12
N ASP A 173 35.37 11.26 -1.94
CA ASP A 173 35.73 11.90 -0.68
C ASP A 173 36.65 10.98 0.13
N SER A 174 37.89 11.42 0.36
CA SER A 174 38.88 10.68 1.15
C SER A 174 38.93 11.12 2.62
N GLU A 175 38.19 12.16 3.01
CA GLU A 175 38.13 12.66 4.38
C GLU A 175 37.01 11.96 5.13
N ILE A 176 35.79 12.02 4.58
CA ILE A 176 34.59 11.41 5.16
C ILE A 176 34.30 10.09 4.45
N LYS A 177 34.45 8.99 5.18
CA LYS A 177 34.29 7.61 4.70
C LYS A 177 33.86 6.70 5.85
N TYR A 178 33.25 5.58 5.51
CA TYR A 178 32.83 4.56 6.46
C TYR A 178 33.85 3.41 6.51
N ASP A 179 34.19 2.84 5.36
CA ASP A 179 35.18 1.78 5.22
C ASP A 179 36.22 2.14 4.14
N GLY A 180 37.37 1.48 4.14
CA GLY A 180 38.41 1.73 3.14
C GLY A 180 39.02 3.13 3.20
N LYS A 181 39.26 3.73 2.03
CA LYS A 181 39.98 4.99 1.83
C LYS A 181 39.12 6.11 1.28
N VAL A 182 37.99 5.81 0.64
CA VAL A 182 37.11 6.82 0.04
C VAL A 182 35.64 6.45 0.17
N SER A 183 34.76 7.45 0.06
CA SER A 183 33.33 7.24 -0.18
C SER A 183 32.84 8.08 -1.37
N LEU A 184 31.63 7.80 -1.86
CA LEU A 184 30.99 8.62 -2.88
C LEU A 184 30.11 9.69 -2.22
N ARG A 185 30.51 10.95 -2.35
CA ARG A 185 29.73 12.09 -1.89
C ARG A 185 28.95 12.75 -3.03
N MET A 186 27.72 13.16 -2.76
CA MET A 186 26.96 14.07 -3.63
C MET A 186 26.60 15.35 -2.87
N GLN A 187 26.79 16.51 -3.50
CA GLN A 187 26.46 17.80 -2.90
C GLN A 187 26.02 18.84 -3.94
N ASP A 188 25.46 19.95 -3.44
CA ASP A 188 25.10 21.13 -4.24
C ASP A 188 24.30 20.78 -5.51
N ILE A 189 23.44 19.77 -5.39
CA ILE A 189 22.73 19.17 -6.53
C ILE A 189 21.83 20.22 -7.18
N GLY A 190 21.05 20.94 -6.36
CA GLY A 190 20.14 21.98 -6.85
C GLY A 190 20.83 23.21 -7.44
N ILE A 191 22.14 23.39 -7.20
CA ILE A 191 22.94 24.47 -7.80
C ILE A 191 23.45 24.03 -9.18
N ASN A 192 23.87 22.77 -9.31
CA ASN A 192 24.51 22.26 -10.52
C ASN A 192 23.53 21.61 -11.51
N ASP A 193 22.32 21.23 -11.07
CA ASP A 193 21.20 20.81 -11.93
C ASP A 193 19.91 21.52 -11.50
N LEU A 194 19.74 22.76 -11.99
CA LEU A 194 18.62 23.64 -11.64
C LEU A 194 17.25 23.13 -12.12
N ILE A 195 17.22 22.27 -13.15
CA ILE A 195 15.97 21.87 -13.80
C ILE A 195 15.42 20.63 -13.12
N HIS A 196 16.27 19.62 -12.88
CA HIS A 196 15.83 18.32 -12.40
C HIS A 196 16.37 17.97 -11.01
N GLY A 197 17.48 18.56 -10.58
CA GLY A 197 18.15 18.22 -9.33
C GLY A 197 18.60 16.77 -9.31
N HIS A 198 19.20 16.24 -10.37
CA HIS A 198 19.71 14.87 -10.39
C HIS A 198 21.12 14.78 -9.79
N GLY A 199 21.29 13.90 -8.81
CA GLY A 199 22.58 13.44 -8.33
C GLY A 199 22.56 11.93 -8.19
N ARG A 200 23.08 11.19 -9.18
CA ARG A 200 22.96 9.74 -9.27
C ARG A 200 24.23 9.10 -9.79
N ILE A 201 24.47 7.87 -9.37
CA ILE A 201 25.44 6.96 -9.97
C ILE A 201 24.70 5.71 -10.46
N HIS A 202 25.16 5.11 -11.56
CA HIS A 202 24.46 4.02 -12.24
C HIS A 202 25.40 2.90 -12.66
N GLN A 203 24.90 1.68 -12.50
CA GLN A 203 25.47 0.49 -13.11
C GLN A 203 24.36 -0.41 -13.65
N ARG A 204 24.61 -1.02 -14.80
CA ARG A 204 23.76 -2.08 -15.33
C ARG A 204 24.22 -3.41 -14.78
N LEU A 205 23.32 -4.15 -14.14
CA LEU A 205 23.62 -5.41 -13.49
C LEU A 205 22.93 -6.55 -14.22
N LYS A 206 23.67 -7.63 -14.48
CA LYS A 206 23.07 -8.91 -14.87
C LYS A 206 22.50 -9.56 -13.61
N VAL A 207 21.27 -10.03 -13.71
CA VAL A 207 20.58 -10.74 -12.63
C VAL A 207 20.00 -12.03 -13.16
N ARG A 208 19.88 -13.03 -12.29
CA ARG A 208 19.08 -14.21 -12.59
C ARG A 208 17.59 -13.85 -12.48
N PRO A 209 16.73 -14.20 -13.46
CA PRO A 209 15.28 -14.05 -13.33
C PRO A 209 14.72 -14.81 -12.13
N PHE A 210 13.64 -14.30 -11.56
CA PHE A 210 12.91 -14.85 -10.43
C PHE A 210 13.83 -15.16 -9.27
N THR A 211 14.61 -14.17 -8.87
CA THR A 211 15.57 -14.28 -7.77
C THR A 211 15.43 -13.08 -6.85
N TYR A 212 15.51 -13.34 -5.56
CA TYR A 212 15.33 -12.35 -4.50
C TYR A 212 16.68 -11.88 -3.96
N TYR A 213 16.90 -10.57 -4.02
CA TYR A 213 18.17 -9.94 -3.66
C TYR A 213 17.98 -8.92 -2.55
N HIS A 214 19.01 -8.79 -1.72
CA HIS A 214 19.20 -7.79 -0.69
C HIS A 214 20.29 -6.80 -1.16
N VAL A 215 20.04 -5.52 -0.96
CA VAL A 215 21.03 -4.45 -1.15
C VAL A 215 21.17 -3.71 0.16
N SER A 216 22.41 -3.56 0.63
CA SER A 216 22.73 -2.69 1.76
C SER A 216 23.80 -1.67 1.37
N VAL A 217 23.72 -0.48 1.95
CA VAL A 217 24.70 0.60 1.77
C VAL A 217 24.72 1.48 3.01
N MET A 218 25.89 2.00 3.37
CA MET A 218 26.04 2.98 4.43
C MET A 218 25.78 4.37 3.88
N VAL A 219 24.92 5.13 4.57
CA VAL A 219 24.53 6.49 4.19
C VAL A 219 24.80 7.46 5.34
N LYS A 220 25.45 8.58 5.01
CA LYS A 220 25.61 9.73 5.90
C LYS A 220 25.03 10.96 5.23
N THR A 221 24.49 11.89 6.02
CA THR A 221 23.95 13.16 5.51
C THR A 221 24.37 14.34 6.36
N GLU A 222 24.52 15.50 5.72
CA GLU A 222 24.78 16.79 6.38
C GLU A 222 23.88 17.86 5.77
N ASN A 223 22.92 18.34 6.56
CA ASN A 223 21.93 19.35 6.16
C ASN A 223 21.26 19.03 4.81
N PHE A 224 21.09 17.74 4.52
CA PHE A 224 20.58 17.26 3.25
C PHE A 224 19.08 17.46 3.16
N GLU A 225 18.63 18.28 2.22
CA GLU A 225 17.24 18.73 2.17
C GLU A 225 16.30 17.74 1.47
N SER A 226 16.84 16.86 0.63
CA SER A 226 16.09 16.00 -0.30
C SER A 226 16.00 14.55 0.15
N VAL A 227 15.85 14.31 1.46
CA VAL A 227 15.79 12.96 2.05
C VAL A 227 14.68 12.07 1.45
N ASN A 228 13.52 12.66 1.13
CA ASN A 228 12.37 11.93 0.56
C ASN A 228 12.51 11.65 -0.94
N ASP A 229 13.49 12.27 -1.59
CA ASP A 229 13.76 12.13 -3.02
C ASP A 229 14.98 11.24 -3.29
N THR A 230 15.56 10.68 -2.23
CA THR A 230 16.72 9.78 -2.26
C THR A 230 16.26 8.33 -2.42
N ARG A 231 16.89 7.59 -3.35
CA ARG A 231 16.48 6.24 -3.72
C ARG A 231 17.67 5.33 -3.97
N ILE A 232 17.50 4.06 -3.61
CA ILE A 232 18.16 2.95 -4.27
C ILE A 232 17.16 2.44 -5.31
N ALA A 233 17.37 2.81 -6.58
CA ALA A 233 16.44 2.46 -7.65
C ALA A 233 16.94 1.24 -8.42
N VAL A 234 16.06 0.25 -8.57
CA VAL A 234 16.31 -0.95 -9.38
C VAL A 234 15.27 -0.97 -10.49
N LEU A 235 15.66 -0.58 -11.70
CA LEU A 235 14.72 -0.37 -12.81
C LEU A 235 14.87 -1.48 -13.84
N ALA A 236 13.78 -2.19 -14.13
CA ALA A 236 13.73 -3.12 -15.23
C ALA A 236 13.81 -2.37 -16.58
N PRO A 237 14.59 -2.85 -17.57
CA PRO A 237 14.59 -2.28 -18.92
C PRO A 237 13.18 -2.30 -19.53
N ASN A 238 12.67 -1.11 -19.91
CA ASN A 238 11.30 -0.93 -20.43
C ASN A 238 10.20 -1.52 -19.51
N GLY A 239 10.47 -1.60 -18.21
CA GLY A 239 9.61 -2.26 -17.22
C GLY A 239 9.38 -1.40 -15.99
N PRO A 240 8.91 -2.01 -14.90
CA PRO A 240 8.64 -1.31 -13.66
C PRO A 240 9.92 -1.02 -12.86
N SER A 241 9.78 -0.18 -11.82
CA SER A 241 10.72 -0.22 -10.70
C SER A 241 10.50 -1.55 -9.96
N LEU A 242 11.59 -2.27 -9.67
CA LEU A 242 11.56 -3.55 -8.94
C LEU A 242 11.67 -3.36 -7.42
N ASN A 243 11.88 -2.12 -6.99
CA ASN A 243 11.91 -1.69 -5.59
C ASN A 243 11.06 -0.41 -5.40
N HIS A 244 10.34 -0.33 -4.28
CA HIS A 244 9.49 0.81 -3.92
C HIS A 244 9.67 1.24 -2.45
N LEU A 245 10.81 0.89 -1.84
CA LEU A 245 11.11 1.19 -0.44
C LEU A 245 11.60 2.63 -0.26
N ASN A 246 11.23 3.22 0.89
CA ASN A 246 11.77 4.49 1.35
C ASN A 246 13.01 4.22 2.21
N LEU A 247 14.10 4.97 2.01
CA LEU A 247 15.36 4.72 2.72
C LEU A 247 15.37 5.20 4.19
N ARG A 248 14.36 5.98 4.59
CA ARG A 248 14.21 6.55 5.96
C ARG A 248 15.52 7.15 6.50
N ILE A 249 16.07 8.10 5.75
CA ILE A 249 17.24 8.88 6.15
C ILE A 249 16.84 10.26 6.69
N ASP A 250 17.63 10.79 7.61
CA ASP A 250 17.44 12.11 8.21
C ASP A 250 18.24 13.19 7.48
N LYS A 251 17.88 14.46 7.68
CA LYS A 251 18.59 15.60 7.05
C LYS A 251 20.06 15.65 7.45
N THR A 252 20.33 15.36 8.72
CA THR A 252 21.69 15.26 9.26
C THR A 252 21.73 14.02 10.14
N GLN A 253 22.56 13.07 9.77
CA GLN A 253 22.79 11.85 10.54
C GLN A 253 24.22 11.38 10.32
N ASP A 254 24.73 10.60 11.27
CA ASP A 254 25.94 9.83 11.02
C ASP A 254 25.65 8.63 10.09
N TRP A 255 26.70 7.88 9.78
CA TRP A 255 26.60 6.65 9.00
C TRP A 255 25.52 5.72 9.54
N LYS A 256 24.55 5.40 8.69
CA LYS A 256 23.47 4.46 8.95
C LYS A 256 23.36 3.49 7.78
N ARG A 257 23.25 2.20 8.06
CA ARG A 257 22.95 1.22 7.02
C ARG A 257 21.51 1.42 6.56
N VAL A 258 21.31 1.46 5.25
CA VAL A 258 19.99 1.36 4.64
C VAL A 258 19.92 0.06 3.85
N ASP A 259 18.81 -0.64 4.00
CA ASP A 259 18.57 -1.94 3.39
C ASP A 259 17.37 -1.81 2.44
N ILE A 260 17.49 -2.38 1.23
CA ILE A 260 16.35 -2.64 0.35
C ILE A 260 16.36 -4.09 -0.09
N THR A 261 15.23 -4.59 -0.56
CA THR A 261 15.16 -5.87 -1.26
C THR A 261 14.41 -5.74 -2.57
N PHE A 262 14.71 -6.60 -3.54
CA PHE A 262 13.98 -6.66 -4.80
C PHE A 262 13.97 -8.07 -5.38
N ASN A 263 12.88 -8.43 -6.06
CA ASN A 263 12.83 -9.63 -6.90
C ASN A 263 13.07 -9.21 -8.34
N SER A 264 13.95 -9.92 -9.06
CA SER A 264 14.23 -9.65 -10.48
C SER A 264 13.05 -9.92 -11.41
N LEU A 265 12.00 -10.61 -10.94
CA LEU A 265 10.84 -11.06 -11.71
C LEU A 265 11.31 -11.76 -13.00
N MET A 266 10.69 -11.51 -14.14
CA MET A 266 11.10 -12.13 -15.41
C MET A 266 12.40 -11.54 -16.00
N PHE A 267 13.00 -10.50 -15.38
CA PHE A 267 14.10 -9.75 -15.98
C PHE A 267 15.45 -10.40 -15.69
N SER A 268 16.35 -10.37 -16.69
CA SER A 268 17.73 -10.86 -16.59
C SER A 268 18.78 -9.74 -16.48
N GLU A 269 18.32 -8.49 -16.51
CA GLU A 269 19.14 -7.29 -16.39
C GLU A 269 18.34 -6.20 -15.69
N VAL A 270 19.02 -5.38 -14.89
CA VAL A 270 18.44 -4.22 -14.22
C VAL A 270 19.38 -3.01 -14.32
N ASN A 271 18.80 -1.82 -14.32
CA ASN A 271 19.54 -0.58 -14.11
C ASN A 271 19.50 -0.24 -12.62
N PHE A 272 20.65 -0.33 -11.98
CA PHE A 272 20.83 -0.05 -10.56
C PHE A 272 21.35 1.37 -10.36
N TYR A 273 20.71 2.12 -9.47
CA TYR A 273 21.10 3.48 -9.12
C TYR A 273 21.17 3.68 -7.61
N LEU A 274 22.18 4.42 -7.18
CA LEU A 274 22.15 5.17 -5.92
C LEU A 274 22.01 6.65 -6.28
N GLY A 275 21.07 7.36 -5.69
CA GLY A 275 20.97 8.79 -5.96
C GLY A 275 19.69 9.46 -5.55
N VAL A 276 19.53 10.67 -6.08
CA VAL A 276 18.49 11.63 -5.69
C VAL A 276 17.86 12.21 -6.95
N TRP A 277 16.53 12.31 -6.95
CA TRP A 277 15.75 12.93 -8.02
C TRP A 277 15.02 14.16 -7.49
N GLY A 278 15.54 15.36 -7.74
CA GLY A 278 15.05 16.59 -7.09
C GLY A 278 15.92 17.02 -5.90
N GLY A 279 17.21 16.70 -5.95
CA GLY A 279 18.22 17.14 -5.01
C GLY A 279 18.32 18.66 -4.91
N LYS A 280 18.41 19.15 -3.69
CA LYS A 280 18.55 20.57 -3.33
C LYS A 280 19.89 20.81 -2.66
N GLY A 281 19.89 21.43 -1.47
CA GLY A 281 21.07 21.70 -0.67
C GLY A 281 21.51 20.52 0.22
N GLY A 282 22.71 20.68 0.78
CA GLY A 282 23.34 19.73 1.70
C GLY A 282 24.18 18.67 0.99
N LYS A 283 24.64 17.69 1.78
CA LYS A 283 25.52 16.60 1.33
C LYS A 283 24.97 15.25 1.73
N ILE A 284 25.19 14.25 0.88
CA ILE A 284 24.95 12.83 1.15
C ILE A 284 26.21 12.04 0.75
N TRP A 285 26.57 11.06 1.56
CA TRP A 285 27.65 10.11 1.26
C TRP A 285 27.11 8.68 1.19
N TRP A 286 27.67 7.90 0.28
CA TRP A 286 27.39 6.48 0.06
C TRP A 286 28.69 5.69 0.20
N ASP A 287 28.65 4.59 0.94
CA ASP A 287 29.81 3.71 1.16
C ASP A 287 29.39 2.27 1.50
N ASP A 288 30.30 1.31 1.43
CA ASP A 288 30.11 -0.11 1.75
C ASP A 288 28.85 -0.72 1.09
N LEU A 289 28.68 -0.50 -0.22
CA LEU A 289 27.59 -1.09 -0.99
C LEU A 289 27.75 -2.61 -1.08
N ARG A 290 26.69 -3.35 -0.80
CA ARG A 290 26.64 -4.80 -0.96
C ARG A 290 25.35 -5.20 -1.67
N ILE A 291 25.46 -6.16 -2.58
CA ILE A 291 24.32 -6.81 -3.23
C ILE A 291 24.52 -8.31 -3.11
N GLU A 292 23.56 -8.99 -2.49
CA GLU A 292 23.63 -10.41 -2.19
C GLU A 292 22.25 -11.06 -2.32
N PRO A 293 22.15 -12.40 -2.43
CA PRO A 293 20.87 -13.09 -2.33
C PRO A 293 20.23 -12.81 -0.98
N ALA A 294 18.92 -12.53 -0.98
CA ALA A 294 18.17 -12.29 0.25
C ALA A 294 17.88 -13.57 1.06
N GLY A 295 18.24 -14.74 0.55
CA GLY A 295 17.89 -16.02 1.17
C GLY A 295 16.39 -16.18 1.35
N ILE A 296 15.96 -16.91 2.36
CA ILE A 296 14.53 -17.20 2.61
C ILE A 296 13.85 -16.17 3.53
N VAL A 297 14.36 -14.93 3.56
CA VAL A 297 13.72 -13.82 4.29
C VAL A 297 12.29 -13.62 3.80
N ASN A 298 11.36 -13.47 4.75
CA ASN A 298 9.93 -13.36 4.53
C ASN A 298 9.33 -14.50 3.67
N ILE A 299 9.87 -15.72 3.76
CA ILE A 299 9.30 -16.88 3.05
C ILE A 299 7.84 -17.12 3.46
N ILE A 300 6.93 -17.19 2.48
CA ILE A 300 5.51 -17.51 2.69
C ILE A 300 5.17 -18.90 2.16
N ARG A 301 4.31 -19.62 2.89
CA ARG A 301 4.01 -21.03 2.65
C ARG A 301 2.52 -21.34 2.69
N ARG A 302 2.00 -21.79 1.55
CA ARG A 302 0.67 -22.36 1.37
C ARG A 302 0.65 -23.17 0.07
N GLU A 303 -0.49 -23.76 -0.29
CA GLU A 303 -0.63 -24.53 -1.53
C GLU A 303 -0.23 -23.72 -2.78
N GLY A 304 -0.59 -22.43 -2.80
CA GLY A 304 -0.21 -21.46 -3.82
C GLY A 304 1.26 -21.02 -3.82
N THR A 305 1.99 -21.26 -2.73
CA THR A 305 3.39 -20.86 -2.55
C THR A 305 4.24 -22.02 -1.99
N PRO A 306 4.42 -23.11 -2.75
CA PRO A 306 5.19 -24.25 -2.28
C PRO A 306 6.68 -23.89 -2.13
N LEU A 307 7.33 -24.52 -1.15
CA LEU A 307 8.78 -24.61 -1.08
C LEU A 307 9.21 -25.91 -1.78
N VAL A 308 10.13 -25.80 -2.72
CA VAL A 308 10.71 -26.95 -3.43
C VAL A 308 12.23 -26.83 -3.39
N ILE A 309 12.90 -27.84 -2.85
CA ILE A 309 14.36 -27.94 -2.86
C ILE A 309 14.75 -29.14 -3.70
N THR A 310 15.63 -28.93 -4.67
CA THR A 310 16.19 -30.01 -5.49
C THR A 310 17.70 -30.01 -5.45
N ASN A 311 18.32 -31.09 -5.95
CA ASN A 311 19.72 -31.06 -6.33
C ASN A 311 19.96 -30.14 -7.54
N GLU A 312 21.23 -29.89 -7.86
CA GLU A 312 21.65 -28.96 -8.93
C GLU A 312 21.07 -29.31 -10.33
N ASP A 313 20.81 -30.59 -10.63
CA ASP A 313 20.22 -31.00 -11.91
C ASP A 313 18.69 -31.05 -11.93
N GLY A 314 18.03 -30.74 -10.80
CA GLY A 314 16.58 -30.69 -10.66
C GLY A 314 15.87 -32.06 -10.60
N LYS A 315 16.60 -33.18 -10.63
CA LYS A 315 15.98 -34.52 -10.70
C LYS A 315 15.59 -35.10 -9.35
N THR A 316 16.28 -34.71 -8.29
CA THR A 316 16.00 -35.20 -6.93
C THR A 316 15.35 -34.08 -6.14
N VAL A 317 14.10 -34.29 -5.75
CA VAL A 317 13.38 -33.40 -4.81
C VAL A 317 13.66 -33.87 -3.39
N TYR A 318 14.00 -32.93 -2.52
CA TYR A 318 14.25 -33.15 -1.10
C TYR A 318 13.00 -32.86 -0.27
N GLU A 319 12.84 -33.60 0.82
CA GLU A 319 11.68 -33.57 1.71
C GLU A 319 12.02 -32.82 3.01
N GLU A 320 11.24 -31.80 3.35
CA GLU A 320 11.33 -31.12 4.66
C GLU A 320 11.02 -32.10 5.80
N GLY A 321 11.73 -32.01 6.93
CA GLY A 321 11.60 -32.97 8.04
C GLY A 321 12.46 -34.24 7.89
N LYS A 322 13.09 -34.44 6.74
CA LYS A 322 13.91 -35.63 6.43
C LYS A 322 15.26 -35.28 5.85
N ASP A 323 15.27 -34.44 4.82
CA ASP A 323 16.49 -34.01 4.15
C ASP A 323 16.97 -32.64 4.60
N PHE A 324 16.04 -31.77 4.98
CA PHE A 324 16.32 -30.45 5.51
C PHE A 324 15.23 -30.03 6.51
N ASP A 325 15.56 -29.09 7.39
CA ASP A 325 14.67 -28.46 8.37
C ASP A 325 14.87 -26.94 8.40
N GLY A 326 13.98 -26.22 9.08
CA GLY A 326 14.19 -24.80 9.39
C GLY A 326 13.82 -23.84 8.27
N ALA A 327 13.01 -24.26 7.29
CA ALA A 327 12.53 -23.40 6.21
C ALA A 327 11.32 -22.56 6.66
N VAL A 328 11.54 -21.77 7.72
CA VAL A 328 10.59 -20.87 8.35
C VAL A 328 11.31 -19.60 8.74
N ASP A 329 10.70 -18.46 8.47
CA ASP A 329 11.16 -17.18 8.97
C ASP A 329 10.43 -16.82 10.27
N PRO A 330 11.11 -16.78 11.44
CA PRO A 330 10.47 -16.46 12.71
C PRO A 330 9.97 -15.01 12.81
N LYS A 331 10.41 -14.11 11.93
CA LYS A 331 9.99 -12.71 11.91
C LYS A 331 8.88 -12.40 10.89
N LEU A 332 8.54 -13.36 10.03
CA LEU A 332 7.54 -13.19 8.97
C LEU A 332 6.22 -12.59 9.50
N GLY A 333 5.90 -11.38 9.06
CA GLY A 333 4.63 -10.73 9.38
C GLY A 333 4.41 -10.49 10.88
N MET A 334 5.46 -10.40 11.69
CA MET A 334 5.37 -10.22 13.14
C MET A 334 6.10 -8.98 13.67
N VAL A 335 6.76 -8.20 12.80
CA VAL A 335 7.64 -7.11 13.21
C VAL A 335 7.25 -5.80 12.51
N PRO A 336 7.02 -4.70 13.25
CA PRO A 336 7.02 -4.59 14.72
C PRO A 336 5.78 -5.18 15.43
N TRP A 337 4.79 -5.65 14.68
CA TRP A 337 3.57 -6.28 15.20
C TRP A 337 3.01 -7.29 14.20
N ALA A 338 2.04 -8.10 14.63
CA ALA A 338 1.32 -9.01 13.73
C ALA A 338 0.75 -8.27 12.51
N GLY A 339 1.06 -8.77 11.32
CA GLY A 339 0.77 -8.18 10.03
C GLY A 339 1.87 -7.27 9.47
N GLY A 340 2.87 -6.89 10.28
CA GLY A 340 3.99 -6.04 9.88
C GLY A 340 5.21 -6.85 9.43
N TYR A 341 5.93 -6.34 8.43
CA TYR A 341 7.09 -7.00 7.83
C TYR A 341 8.33 -6.12 7.94
N GLU A 342 9.48 -6.72 8.24
CA GLU A 342 10.77 -6.06 8.11
C GLU A 342 11.29 -6.20 6.68
N VAL A 343 11.87 -5.12 6.14
CA VAL A 343 12.54 -5.12 4.83
C VAL A 343 13.67 -6.13 4.78
N TRP A 344 14.44 -6.21 5.86
CA TRP A 344 15.58 -7.09 5.98
C TRP A 344 15.88 -7.41 7.45
N HIS A 345 16.33 -8.63 7.67
CA HIS A 345 16.89 -9.15 8.92
C HIS A 345 17.82 -10.31 8.59
N ASP A 346 18.60 -10.77 9.57
CA ASP A 346 19.47 -11.95 9.39
C ASP A 346 18.64 -13.11 8.83
N GLN A 347 19.06 -13.61 7.66
CA GLN A 347 18.27 -14.61 6.95
C GLN A 347 18.05 -15.86 7.81
N PRO A 348 16.84 -16.46 7.76
CA PRO A 348 16.62 -17.77 8.36
C PRO A 348 17.54 -18.81 7.68
N ILE A 349 18.09 -19.73 8.48
CA ILE A 349 19.01 -20.75 8.00
C ILE A 349 18.33 -22.11 8.08
N MET A 350 18.28 -22.81 6.94
CA MET A 350 17.86 -24.21 6.89
C MET A 350 19.02 -25.12 7.30
N THR A 351 18.72 -26.19 8.02
CA THR A 351 19.71 -27.17 8.50
C THR A 351 19.52 -28.52 7.83
N VAL A 352 20.58 -29.30 7.73
CA VAL A 352 20.59 -30.66 7.17
C VAL A 352 20.65 -31.69 8.31
N PRO A 353 19.58 -32.47 8.55
CA PRO A 353 19.56 -33.47 9.62
C PRO A 353 20.52 -34.63 9.41
N SER A 354 20.88 -35.30 10.51
CA SER A 354 21.63 -36.56 10.44
C SER A 354 20.82 -37.62 9.68
N GLY A 355 21.46 -38.27 8.70
CA GLY A 355 20.80 -39.25 7.83
C GLY A 355 20.15 -38.66 6.57
N SER A 356 20.19 -37.34 6.39
CA SER A 356 19.74 -36.67 5.17
C SER A 356 20.43 -37.21 3.90
N ARG A 357 19.70 -37.18 2.78
CA ARG A 357 20.27 -37.43 1.44
C ARG A 357 21.17 -36.28 0.99
N ILE A 358 20.93 -35.07 1.48
CA ILE A 358 21.76 -33.88 1.20
C ILE A 358 23.11 -34.03 1.90
N LYS A 359 24.19 -33.68 1.20
CA LYS A 359 25.57 -33.76 1.71
C LYS A 359 26.22 -32.40 1.79
N ASP A 360 27.23 -32.29 2.65
CA ASP A 360 28.04 -31.08 2.75
C ASP A 360 28.77 -30.79 1.43
N GLY A 361 28.91 -29.51 1.08
CA GLY A 361 29.43 -29.05 -0.21
C GLY A 361 28.46 -29.22 -1.39
N GLN A 362 27.29 -29.81 -1.18
CA GLN A 362 26.33 -30.03 -2.26
C GLN A 362 25.63 -28.72 -2.66
N LYS A 363 25.46 -28.54 -3.97
CA LYS A 363 24.62 -27.48 -4.53
C LYS A 363 23.16 -27.90 -4.67
N LEU A 364 22.29 -26.96 -4.36
CA LEU A 364 20.85 -27.11 -4.34
C LEU A 364 20.19 -26.01 -5.17
N LEU A 365 18.99 -26.29 -5.66
CA LEU A 365 18.10 -25.29 -6.24
C LEU A 365 16.88 -25.16 -5.33
N VAL A 366 16.59 -23.94 -4.88
CA VAL A 366 15.49 -23.66 -3.96
C VAL A 366 14.49 -22.76 -4.67
N SER A 367 13.25 -23.21 -4.76
CA SER A 367 12.11 -22.43 -5.24
C SER A 367 11.16 -22.14 -4.08
N TYR A 368 10.78 -20.88 -3.91
CA TYR A 368 9.90 -20.41 -2.82
C TYR A 368 9.24 -19.09 -3.23
N TYR A 369 8.49 -18.48 -2.31
CA TYR A 369 7.83 -17.20 -2.54
C TYR A 369 8.04 -16.28 -1.33
N HIS A 370 8.03 -14.98 -1.58
CA HIS A 370 8.10 -13.94 -0.57
C HIS A 370 7.16 -12.78 -0.93
N PRO A 371 6.67 -11.99 0.04
CA PRO A 371 5.88 -10.80 -0.25
C PRO A 371 6.76 -9.70 -0.85
N ALA A 372 6.12 -8.80 -1.58
CA ALA A 372 6.69 -7.49 -1.89
C ALA A 372 6.32 -6.49 -0.78
N LEU A 373 7.28 -5.66 -0.37
CA LEU A 373 7.04 -4.55 0.54
C LEU A 373 7.04 -3.24 -0.25
N ILE A 374 5.95 -2.48 -0.14
CA ILE A 374 5.82 -1.15 -0.75
C ILE A 374 5.91 -0.10 0.36
N TYR A 375 6.69 0.96 0.13
CA TYR A 375 6.85 2.06 1.07
C TYR A 375 7.15 1.58 2.48
N ASP A 376 8.09 0.64 2.61
CA ASP A 376 8.64 0.07 3.85
C ASP A 376 7.76 -0.83 4.72
N ASN A 377 6.44 -0.83 4.56
CA ASN A 377 5.59 -1.71 5.38
C ASN A 377 4.33 -2.25 4.70
N VAL A 378 3.95 -1.78 3.51
CA VAL A 378 2.67 -2.17 2.92
C VAL A 378 2.80 -3.46 2.13
N VAL A 379 2.00 -4.47 2.48
CA VAL A 379 1.94 -5.78 1.80
C VAL A 379 0.52 -6.06 1.29
N MET A 380 0.42 -6.70 0.11
CA MET A 380 -0.86 -7.10 -0.47
C MET A 380 -1.16 -8.57 -0.18
N CYS A 381 -2.42 -8.90 0.08
CA CYS A 381 -2.90 -10.28 0.11
C CYS A 381 -3.05 -10.86 -1.31
N CYS A 382 -3.02 -12.19 -1.41
CA CYS A 382 -3.38 -12.91 -2.62
C CYS A 382 -4.91 -13.01 -2.74
N MET A 383 -5.50 -12.26 -3.66
CA MET A 383 -6.96 -12.28 -3.88
C MET A 383 -7.48 -13.61 -4.46
N SER A 384 -6.60 -14.52 -4.86
CA SER A 384 -6.96 -15.85 -5.33
C SER A 384 -7.02 -16.89 -4.22
N GLU A 385 -6.58 -16.56 -3.00
CA GLU A 385 -6.63 -17.47 -1.86
C GLU A 385 -8.03 -17.55 -1.23
N PRO A 386 -8.65 -18.74 -1.12
CA PRO A 386 -9.99 -18.88 -0.55
C PRO A 386 -10.09 -18.37 0.90
N LYS A 387 -9.06 -18.61 1.73
CA LYS A 387 -9.05 -18.22 3.15
C LYS A 387 -9.11 -16.70 3.36
N VAL A 388 -8.72 -15.90 2.36
CA VAL A 388 -8.93 -14.45 2.38
C VAL A 388 -10.42 -14.16 2.54
N TYR A 389 -11.29 -14.80 1.75
CA TYR A 389 -12.73 -14.57 1.80
C TYR A 389 -13.38 -15.03 3.11
N ASP A 390 -12.85 -16.07 3.75
CA ASP A 390 -13.29 -16.50 5.09
C ASP A 390 -13.03 -15.40 6.13
N ILE A 391 -11.84 -14.79 6.07
CA ILE A 391 -11.46 -13.68 6.95
C ILE A 391 -12.30 -12.43 6.66
N LEU A 392 -12.52 -12.09 5.38
CA LEU A 392 -13.36 -10.95 5.00
C LEU A 392 -14.81 -11.16 5.49
N LYS A 393 -15.38 -12.34 5.30
CA LYS A 393 -16.71 -12.70 5.82
C LYS A 393 -16.77 -12.59 7.33
N TRP A 394 -15.74 -13.06 8.03
CA TRP A 394 -15.62 -12.87 9.48
C TRP A 394 -15.57 -11.39 9.86
N GLN A 395 -14.76 -10.56 9.18
CA GLN A 395 -14.62 -9.13 9.46
C GLN A 395 -15.98 -8.40 9.33
N ALA A 396 -16.67 -8.59 8.21
CA ALA A 396 -17.97 -7.98 7.96
C ALA A 396 -19.01 -8.40 9.01
N LYS A 397 -18.99 -9.69 9.40
CA LYS A 397 -19.86 -10.21 10.46
C LYS A 397 -19.56 -9.55 11.81
N GLN A 398 -18.29 -9.43 12.20
CA GLN A 398 -17.92 -8.79 13.45
C GLN A 398 -18.31 -7.30 13.49
N VAL A 399 -18.11 -6.58 12.38
CA VAL A 399 -18.55 -5.19 12.25
C VAL A 399 -20.08 -5.08 12.38
N TYR A 400 -20.83 -5.98 11.72
CA TYR A 400 -22.28 -6.04 11.84
C TYR A 400 -22.74 -6.29 13.28
N GLU A 401 -22.24 -7.36 13.91
CA GLU A 401 -22.64 -7.78 15.26
C GLU A 401 -22.32 -6.72 16.34
N ASN A 402 -21.18 -6.04 16.21
CA ASN A 402 -20.74 -5.07 17.21
C ASN A 402 -21.31 -3.67 16.99
N LEU A 403 -21.56 -3.25 15.73
CA LEU A 403 -21.83 -1.86 15.39
C LEU A 403 -23.14 -1.63 14.63
N ASN A 404 -23.69 -2.65 13.95
CA ASN A 404 -24.87 -2.54 13.07
C ASN A 404 -24.82 -1.25 12.21
N PRO A 405 -23.87 -1.16 11.25
CA PRO A 405 -23.53 0.09 10.57
C PRO A 405 -24.63 0.57 9.62
N ASP A 406 -24.49 1.81 9.14
CA ASP A 406 -25.44 2.42 8.18
C ASP A 406 -25.01 2.23 6.72
N GLY A 407 -23.81 1.71 6.50
CA GLY A 407 -23.21 1.39 5.21
C GLY A 407 -21.85 0.74 5.40
N TYR A 408 -21.21 0.31 4.31
CA TYR A 408 -19.87 -0.29 4.35
C TYR A 408 -18.97 0.40 3.34
N PHE A 409 -17.72 0.67 3.69
CA PHE A 409 -16.75 1.24 2.77
C PHE A 409 -15.65 0.20 2.48
N MET A 410 -15.61 -0.34 1.27
CA MET A 410 -14.58 -1.30 0.85
C MET A 410 -13.27 -0.56 0.49
N SER A 411 -12.16 -0.96 1.09
CA SER A 411 -10.84 -0.31 0.97
C SER A 411 -10.02 -0.80 -0.23
N HIS A 412 -10.62 -1.03 -1.40
CA HIS A 412 -9.91 -1.53 -2.58
C HIS A 412 -9.09 -0.45 -3.29
N ASP A 413 -8.31 0.36 -2.58
CA ASP A 413 -7.39 1.36 -3.14
C ASP A 413 -5.98 0.81 -3.35
N GLU A 414 -5.25 1.34 -4.32
CA GLU A 414 -3.80 1.21 -4.49
C GLU A 414 -3.18 -0.21 -4.29
N ILE A 415 -3.73 -1.22 -4.98
CA ILE A 415 -3.25 -2.61 -4.92
C ILE A 415 -1.98 -2.77 -5.78
N ARG A 416 -0.81 -2.82 -5.15
CA ARG A 416 0.50 -2.65 -5.84
C ARG A 416 1.27 -3.93 -6.16
N CYS A 417 0.77 -5.09 -5.75
CA CYS A 417 1.36 -6.40 -6.03
C CYS A 417 0.26 -7.46 -6.13
N GLN A 418 0.21 -8.21 -7.23
CA GLN A 418 -0.80 -9.26 -7.49
C GLN A 418 -0.43 -10.09 -8.73
N GLY A 419 -0.90 -11.34 -8.79
CA GLY A 419 -0.96 -12.16 -10.01
C GLY A 419 0.19 -13.15 -10.20
N TRP A 420 1.10 -13.30 -9.25
CA TRP A 420 2.37 -13.99 -9.41
C TRP A 420 2.38 -15.42 -8.89
N ASP A 421 1.77 -15.68 -7.74
CA ASP A 421 1.83 -17.00 -7.12
C ASP A 421 0.99 -18.07 -7.85
N LEU A 422 1.09 -19.33 -7.41
CA LEU A 422 0.37 -20.42 -8.09
C LEU A 422 -1.16 -20.30 -7.92
N SER A 423 -1.64 -19.72 -6.84
CA SER A 423 -3.08 -19.52 -6.65
C SER A 423 -3.64 -18.54 -7.65
N CYS A 424 -2.86 -17.53 -8.03
CA CYS A 424 -3.22 -16.59 -9.08
C CYS A 424 -3.05 -17.20 -10.47
N THR A 425 -1.88 -17.78 -10.76
CA THR A 425 -1.55 -18.24 -12.11
C THR A 425 -2.38 -19.44 -12.56
N ARG A 426 -2.78 -20.35 -11.65
CA ARG A 426 -3.66 -21.48 -11.96
C ARG A 426 -5.05 -21.06 -12.39
N ARG A 427 -5.51 -19.85 -12.01
CA ARG A 427 -6.82 -19.35 -12.42
C ARG A 427 -6.89 -18.95 -13.88
N ASN A 428 -5.75 -18.75 -14.55
CA ASN A 428 -5.68 -18.28 -15.93
C ASN A 428 -6.49 -16.99 -16.16
N LEU A 429 -6.43 -16.07 -15.20
CA LEU A 429 -7.07 -14.76 -15.24
C LEU A 429 -6.00 -13.65 -15.22
N THR A 430 -6.30 -12.51 -15.82
CA THR A 430 -5.48 -11.30 -15.63
C THR A 430 -5.66 -10.76 -14.20
N PRO A 431 -4.72 -9.94 -13.67
CA PRO A 431 -4.91 -9.32 -12.36
C PRO A 431 -6.21 -8.51 -12.26
N GLY A 432 -6.60 -7.79 -13.32
CA GLY A 432 -7.88 -7.07 -13.41
C GLY A 432 -9.09 -7.99 -13.28
N GLN A 433 -9.06 -9.16 -13.93
CA GLN A 433 -10.11 -10.17 -13.77
C GLN A 433 -10.14 -10.79 -12.37
N ILE A 434 -8.97 -10.99 -11.74
CA ILE A 434 -8.88 -11.44 -10.34
C ILE A 434 -9.51 -10.39 -9.42
N LEU A 435 -9.21 -9.11 -9.60
CA LEU A 435 -9.80 -8.02 -8.83
C LEU A 435 -11.31 -7.87 -9.08
N ALA A 436 -11.77 -8.05 -10.32
CA ALA A 436 -13.19 -8.06 -10.66
C ALA A 436 -13.94 -9.19 -9.92
N ASP A 437 -13.38 -10.41 -9.90
CA ASP A 437 -13.95 -11.52 -9.12
C ASP A 437 -13.89 -11.24 -7.60
N ASN A 438 -12.80 -10.67 -7.11
CA ASN A 438 -12.65 -10.33 -5.70
C ASN A 438 -13.69 -9.31 -5.23
N VAL A 439 -13.84 -8.17 -5.92
CA VAL A 439 -14.77 -7.12 -5.51
C VAL A 439 -16.21 -7.61 -5.57
N LYS A 440 -16.55 -8.45 -6.56
CA LYS A 440 -17.87 -9.08 -6.65
C LYS A 440 -18.17 -9.94 -5.42
N ARG A 441 -17.24 -10.82 -5.03
CA ARG A 441 -17.37 -11.65 -3.82
C ARG A 441 -17.47 -10.82 -2.54
N CYS A 442 -16.72 -9.73 -2.45
CA CYS A 442 -16.79 -8.80 -1.32
C CYS A 442 -18.18 -8.18 -1.20
N VAL A 443 -18.77 -7.73 -2.32
CA VAL A 443 -20.15 -7.22 -2.37
C VAL A 443 -21.14 -8.29 -1.95
N ASP A 444 -21.00 -9.52 -2.46
CA ASP A 444 -21.88 -10.65 -2.11
C ASP A 444 -21.82 -10.98 -0.61
N ILE A 445 -20.62 -10.97 -0.01
CA ILE A 445 -20.42 -11.16 1.44
C ILE A 445 -21.20 -10.11 2.25
N ILE A 446 -21.09 -8.82 1.88
CA ILE A 446 -21.82 -7.76 2.61
C ILE A 446 -23.33 -7.95 2.44
N LYS A 447 -23.80 -8.23 1.23
CA LYS A 447 -25.24 -8.43 0.94
C LYS A 447 -25.82 -9.65 1.67
N GLU A 448 -25.03 -10.70 1.88
CA GLU A 448 -25.44 -11.87 2.67
C GLU A 448 -25.61 -11.52 4.16
N ILE A 449 -24.72 -10.67 4.71
CA ILE A 449 -24.69 -10.34 6.14
C ILE A 449 -25.68 -9.24 6.50
N ASP A 450 -25.71 -8.15 5.73
CA ASP A 450 -26.51 -6.96 6.01
C ASP A 450 -27.16 -6.43 4.71
N PRO A 451 -28.26 -7.06 4.26
CA PRO A 451 -28.88 -6.73 3.00
C PRO A 451 -29.44 -5.31 2.99
N ASN A 452 -29.39 -4.65 1.83
CA ASN A 452 -29.89 -3.29 1.56
C ASN A 452 -29.07 -2.14 2.15
N LYS A 453 -27.88 -2.39 2.71
CA LYS A 453 -26.97 -1.31 3.10
C LYS A 453 -26.21 -0.75 1.89
N PRO A 454 -25.97 0.57 1.83
CA PRO A 454 -25.12 1.15 0.81
C PRO A 454 -23.67 0.66 0.98
N ILE A 455 -23.06 0.30 -0.14
CA ILE A 455 -21.67 -0.14 -0.23
C ILE A 455 -20.90 0.91 -1.02
N TYR A 456 -19.80 1.40 -0.44
CA TYR A 456 -18.90 2.37 -1.04
C TYR A 456 -17.56 1.69 -1.38
N VAL A 457 -16.84 2.21 -2.36
CA VAL A 457 -15.47 1.76 -2.68
C VAL A 457 -14.65 2.89 -3.27
N TRP A 458 -13.34 2.92 -3.03
CA TRP A 458 -12.42 3.83 -3.72
C TRP A 458 -12.40 3.58 -5.23
N SER A 459 -12.24 4.64 -6.03
CA SER A 459 -12.35 4.58 -7.49
C SER A 459 -11.14 4.03 -8.24
N ASP A 460 -9.93 4.29 -7.74
CA ASP A 460 -8.69 4.26 -8.54
C ASP A 460 -8.41 2.91 -9.18
N MET A 461 -8.61 1.83 -8.43
CA MET A 461 -8.37 0.48 -8.91
C MET A 461 -9.40 0.00 -9.93
N PHE A 462 -10.45 0.78 -10.16
CA PHE A 462 -11.55 0.53 -11.10
C PHE A 462 -11.70 1.64 -12.16
N ASP A 463 -10.85 2.66 -12.14
CA ASP A 463 -10.94 3.81 -13.04
C ASP A 463 -9.89 3.72 -14.16
N PRO A 464 -10.29 3.54 -15.43
CA PRO A 464 -9.35 3.47 -16.55
C PRO A 464 -8.62 4.79 -16.83
N PHE A 465 -9.02 5.87 -16.20
CA PHE A 465 -8.35 7.18 -16.22
C PHE A 465 -7.50 7.42 -14.97
N HIS A 466 -7.33 6.39 -14.13
CA HIS A 466 -6.50 6.37 -12.94
C HIS A 466 -5.60 5.11 -12.91
N ASN A 467 -5.71 4.25 -11.89
CA ASN A 467 -4.85 3.08 -11.72
C ASN A 467 -5.26 1.89 -12.61
N ALA A 468 -6.49 1.84 -13.13
CA ALA A 468 -6.96 0.80 -14.06
C ALA A 468 -6.68 1.09 -15.54
N GLY A 469 -5.60 1.82 -15.82
CA GLY A 469 -5.24 2.34 -17.13
C GLY A 469 -4.93 1.27 -18.19
N LYS A 470 -5.00 1.71 -19.46
CA LYS A 470 -4.75 0.88 -20.66
C LYS A 470 -3.28 0.69 -21.03
N ASN A 471 -2.36 1.39 -20.36
CA ASN A 471 -0.96 1.45 -20.76
C ASN A 471 -0.02 1.33 -19.55
N GLY A 472 1.08 0.61 -19.74
CA GLY A 472 2.21 0.56 -18.82
C GLY A 472 2.07 -0.44 -17.67
N TRP A 473 3.10 -0.47 -16.84
CA TRP A 473 3.15 -1.29 -15.63
C TRP A 473 2.51 -0.55 -14.46
N TYR A 474 1.91 -1.30 -13.53
CA TYR A 474 1.50 -0.78 -12.23
C TYR A 474 2.28 -1.49 -11.13
N TYR A 475 3.29 -0.80 -10.59
CA TYR A 475 4.16 -1.32 -9.53
C TYR A 475 4.66 -2.74 -9.86
N LEU A 476 4.41 -3.69 -8.96
CA LEU A 476 4.83 -5.09 -9.05
C LEU A 476 3.64 -5.99 -9.34
N VAL A 477 2.62 -5.50 -10.03
CA VAL A 477 1.50 -6.34 -10.48
C VAL A 477 1.89 -7.02 -11.79
N LYS A 478 1.53 -8.30 -11.93
CA LYS A 478 1.96 -9.11 -13.06
C LYS A 478 1.41 -8.61 -14.40
N GLY A 479 2.31 -8.17 -15.28
CA GLY A 479 2.03 -7.81 -16.66
C GLY A 479 1.67 -6.34 -16.86
N GLU A 480 1.56 -5.95 -18.13
CA GLU A 480 1.16 -4.60 -18.53
C GLU A 480 -0.36 -4.42 -18.42
N ASN A 481 -0.76 -3.19 -18.10
CA ASN A 481 -2.16 -2.77 -17.95
C ASN A 481 -2.93 -3.64 -16.96
N PRO A 482 -2.31 -4.02 -15.83
CA PRO A 482 -2.72 -5.20 -15.09
C PRO A 482 -4.14 -5.07 -14.55
N TRP A 483 -4.59 -3.85 -14.24
CA TRP A 483 -5.90 -3.56 -13.67
C TRP A 483 -6.98 -3.23 -14.69
N TYR A 484 -6.66 -3.17 -15.98
CA TYR A 484 -7.64 -2.86 -17.00
C TYR A 484 -8.79 -3.89 -16.99
N GLY A 485 -10.03 -3.39 -16.89
CA GLY A 485 -11.24 -4.21 -16.82
C GLY A 485 -11.64 -4.65 -15.40
N SER A 486 -10.92 -4.25 -14.35
CA SER A 486 -11.27 -4.58 -12.96
C SER A 486 -12.67 -4.13 -12.54
N TRP A 487 -13.18 -3.04 -13.11
CA TRP A 487 -14.51 -2.49 -12.82
C TRP A 487 -15.66 -3.39 -13.27
N GLU A 488 -15.41 -4.43 -14.07
CA GLU A 488 -16.46 -5.37 -14.51
C GLU A 488 -17.03 -6.18 -13.35
N GLY A 489 -16.32 -6.25 -12.22
CA GLY A 489 -16.80 -6.88 -10.99
C GLY A 489 -17.73 -6.01 -10.14
N LEU A 490 -17.82 -4.70 -10.42
CA LEU A 490 -18.61 -3.77 -9.61
C LEU A 490 -20.10 -3.92 -9.90
N ASP A 491 -20.86 -4.32 -8.89
CA ASP A 491 -22.32 -4.26 -8.91
C ASP A 491 -22.80 -2.81 -8.98
N LYS A 492 -23.82 -2.52 -9.81
CA LYS A 492 -24.33 -1.15 -10.04
C LYS A 492 -24.80 -0.43 -8.77
N THR A 493 -25.12 -1.18 -7.70
CA THR A 493 -25.51 -0.61 -6.41
C THR A 493 -24.32 -0.08 -5.59
N VAL A 494 -23.09 -0.43 -5.96
CA VAL A 494 -21.88 0.10 -5.34
C VAL A 494 -21.70 1.57 -5.72
N ILE A 495 -21.47 2.39 -4.70
CA ILE A 495 -21.24 3.83 -4.80
C ILE A 495 -19.74 4.09 -4.86
N ILE A 496 -19.28 4.84 -5.86
CA ILE A 496 -17.87 5.09 -6.06
C ILE A 496 -17.44 6.35 -5.28
N ALA A 497 -16.47 6.19 -4.40
CA ALA A 497 -15.74 7.30 -3.80
C ALA A 497 -14.65 7.74 -4.80
N ASN A 498 -15.02 8.67 -5.68
CA ASN A 498 -14.16 9.15 -6.75
C ASN A 498 -13.14 10.13 -6.21
N TRP A 499 -11.87 9.80 -6.37
CA TRP A 499 -10.73 10.56 -5.87
C TRP A 499 -9.76 10.95 -7.00
N ASN A 500 -10.18 10.88 -8.26
CA ASN A 500 -9.30 11.26 -9.39
C ASN A 500 -9.12 12.80 -9.45
N SER A 501 -8.00 13.28 -8.91
CA SER A 501 -7.69 14.72 -8.84
C SER A 501 -7.08 15.30 -10.12
N ASP A 502 -6.70 14.47 -11.11
CA ASP A 502 -6.12 14.94 -12.37
C ASP A 502 -7.16 15.72 -13.17
N LYS A 503 -6.95 17.04 -13.31
CA LYS A 503 -7.87 17.93 -14.02
C LYS A 503 -8.10 17.53 -15.48
N ASN A 504 -7.15 16.84 -16.11
CA ASN A 504 -7.26 16.42 -17.50
C ASN A 504 -8.07 15.13 -17.68
N LYS A 505 -8.33 14.40 -16.58
CA LYS A 505 -8.94 13.07 -16.60
C LYS A 505 -10.18 12.95 -15.73
N ARG A 506 -10.38 13.85 -14.77
CA ARG A 506 -11.46 13.81 -13.78
C ARG A 506 -12.85 13.72 -14.43
N ILE A 507 -13.12 14.48 -15.49
CA ILE A 507 -14.41 14.40 -16.21
C ILE A 507 -14.62 13.01 -16.81
N ASP A 508 -13.60 12.45 -17.45
CA ASP A 508 -13.69 11.13 -18.09
C ASP A 508 -13.84 10.00 -17.06
N SER A 509 -13.14 10.11 -15.92
CA SER A 509 -13.32 9.26 -14.74
C SER A 509 -14.77 9.28 -14.24
N MET A 510 -15.32 10.47 -13.98
CA MET A 510 -16.71 10.60 -13.52
C MET A 510 -17.71 10.07 -14.56
N LYS A 511 -17.50 10.34 -15.86
CA LYS A 511 -18.33 9.79 -16.94
C LYS A 511 -18.25 8.27 -17.03
N HIS A 512 -17.08 7.68 -16.83
CA HIS A 512 -16.90 6.23 -16.87
C HIS A 512 -17.86 5.52 -15.90
N PHE A 513 -17.87 5.94 -14.63
CA PHE A 513 -18.73 5.34 -13.62
C PHE A 513 -20.22 5.70 -13.82
N SER A 514 -20.52 6.95 -14.19
CA SER A 514 -21.89 7.39 -14.49
C SER A 514 -22.51 6.58 -15.63
N ASN A 515 -21.79 6.39 -16.74
CA ASN A 515 -22.26 5.64 -17.90
C ASN A 515 -22.51 4.15 -17.60
N ARG A 516 -21.89 3.62 -16.53
CA ARG A 516 -22.12 2.26 -16.04
C ARG A 516 -23.25 2.18 -15.01
N GLY A 517 -23.82 3.32 -14.62
CA GLY A 517 -24.96 3.44 -13.71
C GLY A 517 -24.57 3.55 -12.23
N HIS A 518 -23.30 3.79 -11.90
CA HIS A 518 -22.88 3.96 -10.53
C HIS A 518 -23.18 5.38 -10.03
N LYS A 519 -23.62 5.46 -8.78
CA LYS A 519 -23.61 6.72 -8.03
C LYS A 519 -22.20 7.01 -7.53
N GLN A 520 -21.88 8.28 -7.31
CA GLN A 520 -20.55 8.71 -6.89
C GLN A 520 -20.60 9.75 -5.78
N ILE A 521 -19.61 9.70 -4.90
CA ILE A 521 -19.24 10.80 -4.01
C ILE A 521 -17.84 11.30 -4.38
N LEU A 522 -17.61 12.60 -4.34
CA LEU A 522 -16.32 13.21 -4.68
C LEU A 522 -15.46 13.37 -3.43
N ALA A 523 -14.36 12.64 -3.36
CA ALA A 523 -13.38 12.68 -2.26
C ALA A 523 -12.31 13.75 -2.54
N GLY A 524 -12.72 15.02 -2.59
CA GLY A 524 -11.91 16.10 -3.19
C GLY A 524 -11.03 16.93 -2.24
N TYR A 525 -11.01 16.67 -0.93
CA TYR A 525 -10.04 17.30 -0.02
C TYR A 525 -8.76 16.46 0.04
N TYR A 526 -7.59 17.11 -0.01
CA TYR A 526 -6.26 16.49 0.00
C TYR A 526 -5.29 17.31 0.84
N ASP A 527 -5.68 17.63 2.08
CA ASP A 527 -4.84 18.40 3.03
C ASP A 527 -4.26 19.71 2.43
N SER A 528 -5.08 20.36 1.61
CA SER A 528 -4.75 21.57 0.85
C SER A 528 -5.93 22.55 0.91
N ASN A 529 -5.91 23.60 0.07
CA ASN A 529 -6.97 24.62 0.09
C ASN A 529 -8.38 23.99 -0.06
N PRO A 530 -9.29 24.17 0.91
CA PRO A 530 -10.65 23.61 0.87
C PRO A 530 -11.45 24.02 -0.37
N SER A 531 -11.18 25.19 -0.95
CA SER A 531 -11.88 25.68 -2.14
C SER A 531 -11.57 24.88 -3.41
N ASN A 532 -10.57 24.00 -3.39
CA ASN A 532 -10.24 23.15 -4.54
C ASN A 532 -11.40 22.24 -4.98
N ILE A 533 -12.34 21.92 -4.06
CA ILE A 533 -13.55 21.17 -4.39
C ILE A 533 -14.43 21.88 -5.43
N VAL A 534 -14.39 23.21 -5.51
CA VAL A 534 -15.24 23.99 -6.43
C VAL A 534 -14.98 23.59 -7.90
N SER A 535 -13.73 23.35 -8.29
CA SER A 535 -13.44 22.90 -9.66
C SER A 535 -13.97 21.49 -9.92
N TRP A 536 -14.02 20.63 -8.90
CA TRP A 536 -14.61 19.30 -9.04
C TRP A 536 -16.13 19.39 -9.24
N LEU A 537 -16.80 20.25 -8.46
CA LEU A 537 -18.24 20.47 -8.60
C LEU A 537 -18.61 21.04 -9.98
N LYS A 538 -17.79 21.96 -10.50
CA LYS A 538 -17.97 22.48 -11.85
C LYS A 538 -17.88 21.39 -12.92
N ASP A 539 -16.91 20.50 -12.80
CA ASP A 539 -16.73 19.38 -13.73
C ASP A 539 -17.85 18.33 -13.60
N ALA A 540 -18.38 18.16 -12.39
CA ALA A 540 -19.47 17.25 -12.07
C ALA A 540 -20.85 17.74 -12.53
N ASN A 541 -21.03 19.05 -12.77
CA ASN A 541 -22.33 19.67 -13.05
C ASN A 541 -23.12 19.06 -14.24
N SER A 542 -22.42 18.48 -15.20
CA SER A 542 -23.05 17.83 -16.37
C SER A 542 -22.98 16.30 -16.32
N ILE A 543 -22.76 15.72 -15.14
CA ILE A 543 -22.57 14.28 -14.95
C ILE A 543 -23.63 13.76 -14.00
N ASP A 544 -24.41 12.80 -14.49
CA ASP A 544 -25.44 12.15 -13.69
C ASP A 544 -24.83 11.29 -12.57
N GLY A 545 -25.61 11.05 -11.52
CA GLY A 545 -25.23 10.13 -10.45
C GLY A 545 -24.19 10.66 -9.47
N ILE A 546 -23.81 11.94 -9.54
CA ILE A 546 -23.03 12.59 -8.47
C ILE A 546 -23.96 12.92 -7.31
N ILE A 547 -23.77 12.25 -6.17
CA ILE A 547 -24.68 12.31 -5.03
C ILE A 547 -24.04 12.88 -3.76
N GLY A 548 -22.78 13.29 -3.82
CA GLY A 548 -22.11 13.73 -2.61
C GLY A 548 -20.67 14.13 -2.73
N VAL A 549 -20.16 14.56 -1.57
CA VAL A 549 -18.76 14.89 -1.34
C VAL A 549 -18.28 14.24 -0.04
N MET A 550 -16.99 13.98 0.04
CA MET A 550 -16.34 13.48 1.23
C MET A 550 -15.08 14.31 1.54
N TYR A 551 -15.05 14.90 2.73
CA TYR A 551 -13.84 15.51 3.28
C TYR A 551 -12.85 14.39 3.64
N THR A 552 -11.72 14.34 2.94
CA THR A 552 -10.74 13.25 3.07
C THR A 552 -9.38 13.81 3.46
N THR A 553 -8.91 13.52 4.68
CA THR A 553 -7.59 13.96 5.16
C THR A 553 -6.69 12.75 5.39
N TRP A 554 -5.43 12.87 4.97
CA TRP A 554 -4.37 11.87 5.19
C TRP A 554 -3.37 12.36 6.24
N ARG A 555 -3.54 13.59 6.74
CA ARG A 555 -2.72 14.21 7.80
C ARG A 555 -3.47 14.40 9.11
N SER A 556 -4.68 13.84 9.22
CA SER A 556 -5.59 14.06 10.35
C SER A 556 -5.87 15.56 10.59
N ASN A 557 -5.91 16.37 9.53
CA ASN A 557 -6.29 17.78 9.62
C ASN A 557 -7.81 17.91 9.51
N TYR A 558 -8.48 18.23 10.62
CA TYR A 558 -9.94 18.44 10.68
C TYR A 558 -10.31 19.90 10.93
N ARG A 559 -9.34 20.83 10.85
CA ARG A 559 -9.59 22.26 11.11
C ARG A 559 -10.40 22.92 10.00
N ASP A 560 -10.37 22.35 8.79
CA ASP A 560 -10.98 22.95 7.61
C ASP A 560 -12.37 22.38 7.29
N LEU A 561 -12.98 21.59 8.20
CA LEU A 561 -14.28 20.96 7.98
C LEU A 561 -15.37 21.98 7.61
N GLY A 562 -15.48 23.05 8.39
CA GLY A 562 -16.47 24.10 8.16
C GLY A 562 -16.18 24.93 6.91
N GLU A 563 -14.91 25.10 6.54
CA GLU A 563 -14.55 25.82 5.31
C GLU A 563 -14.85 24.97 4.07
N PHE A 564 -14.49 23.69 4.08
CA PHE A 564 -14.83 22.76 3.00
C PHE A 564 -16.35 22.66 2.82
N ALA A 565 -17.13 22.61 3.91
CA ALA A 565 -18.59 22.53 3.85
C ALA A 565 -19.22 23.72 3.09
N LYS A 566 -18.68 24.94 3.26
CA LYS A 566 -19.15 26.13 2.54
C LYS A 566 -19.01 26.01 1.02
N TYR A 567 -17.98 25.30 0.56
CA TYR A 567 -17.70 25.13 -0.87
C TYR A 567 -18.28 23.84 -1.46
N GLY A 568 -18.30 22.75 -0.69
CA GLY A 568 -18.52 21.41 -1.20
C GLY A 568 -19.97 20.92 -1.22
N PHE A 569 -20.87 21.54 -0.46
CA PHE A 569 -22.19 20.95 -0.19
C PHE A 569 -23.25 21.25 -1.25
N GLN A 570 -23.05 22.30 -2.05
CA GLN A 570 -24.04 22.74 -3.02
C GLN A 570 -24.10 21.75 -4.19
N SER A 571 -25.28 21.18 -4.43
CA SER A 571 -25.59 20.47 -5.67
C SER A 571 -25.94 21.52 -6.72
N HIS A 572 -25.18 21.58 -7.81
CA HIS A 572 -25.49 22.46 -8.94
C HIS A 572 -26.46 21.82 -9.92
#